data_AF-A0A9W4X3R7-F1
#
_entry.id   AF-A0A9W4X3R7-F1
#
_cell.length_a   1.000
_cell.length_b   1.000
_cell.length_c   1.000
_cell.angle_alpha   90.00
_cell.angle_beta   90.00
_cell.angle_gamma   90.00
#
_symmetry.space_group_name_H-M   'P 1'
#
loop_
_entity.id
_entity.type
_entity.pdbx_description
1 polymer ?
#
loop_
_entity_poly.entity_id
_entity_poly.type
_entity_poly.pdbx_seq_one_letter_code
_entity_poly.pdbx_strand_id
1 'polypeptide(L)'
;MGQERKKLTIICNYEDFLKDSINWYNSTYKTDFLFVGYVDHKLNLVEIEFVNADVNQIFDLGRIYGGTVEAFDKKISNQRSIL
;
A
#
# COMPACT_ATOMS: atom_id res chain seq x y z
N MET A 1 -7.45 -27.03 7.24
CA MET A 1 -7.30 -25.98 8.27
C MET A 1 -6.86 -24.72 7.54
N GLY A 2 -7.67 -23.65 7.55
CA GLY A 2 -7.27 -22.39 6.92
C GLY A 2 -6.13 -21.76 7.73
N GLN A 3 -5.09 -21.27 7.08
CA GLN A 3 -4.08 -20.46 7.76
C GLN A 3 -4.70 -19.12 8.19
N GLU A 4 -4.42 -18.70 9.42
CA GLU A 4 -4.85 -17.41 9.93
C GLU A 4 -4.08 -16.29 9.21
N ARG A 5 -4.81 -15.31 8.66
CA ARG A 5 -4.21 -14.17 7.97
C ARG A 5 -3.78 -13.13 9.00
N LYS A 6 -2.56 -12.63 8.86
CA LYS A 6 -2.03 -11.50 9.63
C LYS A 6 -2.61 -10.20 9.07
N LYS A 7 -2.75 -9.20 9.94
CA LYS A 7 -3.29 -7.88 9.61
C LYS A 7 -2.19 -6.82 9.71
N LEU A 8 -2.18 -5.91 8.74
CA LEU A 8 -1.34 -4.72 8.69
C LEU A 8 -2.26 -3.50 8.50
N THR A 9 -2.12 -2.51 9.37
CA THR A 9 -2.84 -1.23 9.23
C THR A 9 -1.87 -0.16 8.78
N ILE A 10 -2.20 0.56 7.71
CA ILE A 10 -1.39 1.66 7.18
C ILE A 10 -2.24 2.89 6.90
N ILE A 11 -1.59 4.06 6.85
CA ILE A 11 -2.18 5.28 6.33
C ILE A 11 -2.13 5.23 4.80
N CYS A 12 -3.27 5.44 4.14
CA CYS A 12 -3.41 5.33 2.70
C CYS A 12 -4.20 6.50 2.10
N ASN A 13 -3.49 7.49 1.57
CA ASN A 13 -4.10 8.63 0.88
C ASN A 13 -4.53 8.30 -0.56
N TYR A 14 -3.96 7.28 -1.18
CA TYR A 14 -4.19 6.93 -2.59
C TYR A 14 -4.45 5.42 -2.73
N GLU A 15 -5.72 5.01 -2.60
CA GLU A 15 -6.13 3.59 -2.65
C GLU A 15 -5.69 2.88 -3.93
N ASP A 16 -5.84 3.53 -5.08
CA ASP A 16 -5.48 2.94 -6.37
C ASP A 16 -3.99 2.61 -6.45
N PHE A 17 -3.12 3.52 -5.98
CA PHE A 17 -1.68 3.24 -5.93
C PHE A 17 -1.32 2.15 -4.93
N LEU A 18 -2.06 2.03 -3.84
CA LEU A 18 -1.87 0.92 -2.91
C LEU A 18 -2.24 -0.41 -3.56
N LYS A 19 -3.39 -0.49 -4.24
CA LYS A 19 -3.82 -1.71 -4.95
C LYS A 19 -2.83 -2.10 -6.04
N ASP A 20 -2.36 -1.13 -6.81
CA ASP A 20 -1.34 -1.37 -7.85
C ASP A 20 -0.03 -1.87 -7.24
N SER A 21 0.42 -1.26 -6.14
CA SER A 21 1.63 -1.68 -5.41
C SER A 21 1.48 -3.12 -4.90
N ILE A 22 0.34 -3.45 -4.29
CA ILE A 22 0.02 -4.80 -3.81
C ILE A 22 0.04 -5.82 -4.95
N ASN A 23 -0.66 -5.52 -6.05
CA ASN A 23 -0.74 -6.41 -7.21
C ASN A 23 0.64 -6.68 -7.82
N TRP A 24 1.41 -5.62 -8.04
CA TRP A 24 2.77 -5.73 -8.56
C TRP A 24 3.66 -6.55 -7.61
N TYR A 25 3.62 -6.27 -6.31
CA TYR A 25 4.46 -6.95 -5.32
C TYR A 25 4.12 -8.43 -5.21
N ASN A 26 2.83 -8.78 -5.10
CA ASN A 26 2.36 -10.17 -5.08
C ASN A 26 2.81 -10.95 -6.32
N SER A 27 2.69 -10.34 -7.50
CA SER A 27 3.11 -10.98 -8.76
C SER A 27 4.63 -11.22 -8.83
N THR A 28 5.42 -10.31 -8.25
CA THR A 28 6.89 -10.34 -8.34
C THR A 28 7.50 -11.27 -7.30
N TYR A 29 7.02 -11.21 -6.05
CA TYR A 29 7.64 -11.86 -4.89
C TYR A 29 6.83 -13.05 -4.35
N LYS A 30 5.75 -13.44 -5.04
CA LYS A 30 4.86 -14.56 -4.65
C LYS A 30 4.26 -14.40 -3.24
N THR A 31 3.98 -13.16 -2.84
CA THR A 31 3.23 -12.83 -1.61
C THR A 31 1.73 -12.83 -1.88
N ASP A 32 0.92 -12.71 -0.82
CA ASP A 32 -0.55 -12.74 -0.88
C ASP A 32 -1.23 -11.56 -0.17
N PHE A 33 -0.60 -10.37 -0.19
CA PHE A 33 -1.18 -9.17 0.38
C PHE A 33 -2.56 -8.89 -0.24
N LEU A 34 -3.56 -8.61 0.59
CA LEU A 34 -4.92 -8.32 0.18
C LEU A 34 -5.39 -7.03 0.85
N PHE A 35 -5.78 -6.05 0.05
CA PHE A 35 -6.52 -4.89 0.55
C PHE A 35 -7.91 -5.32 1.02
N VAL A 36 -8.22 -5.08 2.29
CA VAL A 36 -9.51 -5.44 2.89
C VAL A 36 -10.48 -4.27 2.84
N GLY A 37 -9.99 -3.05 3.12
CA GLY A 37 -10.80 -1.85 3.13
C GLY A 37 -10.29 -0.81 4.11
N TYR A 38 -11.06 0.28 4.26
CA TYR A 38 -10.80 1.29 5.28
C TYR A 38 -11.26 0.82 6.67
N VAL A 39 -10.41 1.02 7.65
CA VAL A 39 -10.72 0.84 9.08
C VAL A 39 -11.16 2.17 9.70
N ASP A 40 -10.61 3.29 9.22
CA ASP A 40 -11.03 4.63 9.59
C ASP A 40 -10.95 5.59 8.39
N HIS A 41 -12.11 6.01 7.89
CA HIS A 41 -12.22 6.96 6.78
C HIS A 41 -11.75 8.38 7.13
N LYS A 42 -11.76 8.78 8.41
CA LYS A 42 -11.31 10.12 8.81
C LYS A 42 -9.80 10.23 8.79
N LEU A 43 -9.11 9.14 9.09
CA LEU A 43 -7.65 9.05 9.14
C LEU A 43 -7.05 8.35 7.92
N ASN A 44 -7.88 7.97 6.95
CA ASN A 44 -7.49 7.19 5.78
C ASN A 44 -6.71 5.91 6.15
N LEU A 45 -7.08 5.27 7.26
CA LEU A 45 -6.45 4.02 7.69
C LEU A 45 -7.08 2.86 6.94
N VAL A 46 -6.25 2.02 6.34
CA VAL A 46 -6.66 0.83 5.61
C VAL A 46 -6.04 -0.42 6.21
N GLU A 47 -6.74 -1.54 6.05
CA GLU A 47 -6.28 -2.86 6.47
C GLU A 47 -5.85 -3.69 5.26
N ILE A 48 -4.67 -4.31 5.41
CA ILE A 48 -4.12 -5.28 4.49
C ILE A 48 -3.94 -6.60 5.22
N GLU A 49 -4.39 -7.69 4.61
CA GLU A 49 -4.23 -9.04 5.13
C GLU A 49 -3.24 -9.85 4.31
N PHE A 50 -2.48 -10.73 4.96
CA PHE A 50 -1.53 -11.62 4.29
C PHE A 50 -1.24 -12.87 5.14
N VAL A 51 -0.80 -13.94 4.49
CA VAL A 51 -0.30 -15.16 5.13
C VAL A 51 1.17 -15.37 4.80
N ASN A 52 1.52 -15.17 3.53
CA ASN A 52 2.80 -15.47 2.91
C ASN A 52 3.58 -14.16 2.68
N ALA A 53 3.95 -13.50 3.78
CA ALA A 53 4.94 -12.43 3.74
C ALA A 53 5.75 -12.38 5.04
N ASP A 54 7.04 -12.08 4.90
CA ASP A 54 7.93 -11.74 6.01
C ASP A 54 7.96 -10.25 6.32
N VAL A 55 8.64 -9.88 7.40
CA VAL A 55 8.73 -8.49 7.88
C VAL A 55 9.43 -7.58 6.87
N ASN A 56 10.46 -8.05 6.18
CA ASN A 56 11.16 -7.24 5.19
C ASN A 56 10.26 -6.95 3.99
N GLN A 57 9.45 -7.93 3.57
CA GLN A 57 8.50 -7.76 2.48
C GLN A 57 7.38 -6.77 2.84
N ILE A 58 6.95 -6.73 4.10
CA ILE A 58 6.01 -5.71 4.60
C ILE A 58 6.63 -4.31 4.49
N PHE A 59 7.88 -4.16 4.94
CA PHE A 59 8.58 -2.87 4.87
C PHE A 59 8.82 -2.43 3.43
N ASP A 60 9.20 -3.34 2.54
CA ASP A 60 9.43 -3.02 1.14
C ASP A 60 8.15 -2.62 0.41
N LEU A 61 7.02 -3.30 0.65
CA LEU A 61 5.72 -2.89 0.14
C LEU A 61 5.39 -1.45 0.57
N GLY A 62 5.57 -1.14 1.86
CA GLY A 62 5.37 0.21 2.40
C GLY A 62 6.28 1.25 1.75
N ARG A 63 7.55 0.91 1.52
CA ARG A 63 8.53 1.78 0.85
C ARG A 63 8.14 2.06 -0.62
N ILE A 64 7.69 1.05 -1.36
CA ILE A 64 7.28 1.18 -2.76
C ILE A 64 6.05 2.07 -2.88
N TYR A 65 5.03 1.80 -2.07
CA TYR A 65 3.82 2.61 -2.03
C TYR A 65 4.16 4.06 -1.67
N GLY A 66 4.91 4.27 -0.58
CA GLY A 66 5.33 5.60 -0.13
C GLY A 66 6.10 6.38 -1.20
N GLY A 67 7.07 5.75 -1.88
CA GLY A 67 7.82 6.39 -2.96
C GLY A 67 6.96 6.76 -4.18
N THR A 68 5.95 5.94 -4.49
CA THR A 68 5.01 6.20 -5.60
C THR A 68 4.14 7.40 -5.30
N VAL A 69 3.59 7.46 -4.08
CA VAL A 69 2.81 8.59 -3.59
C VAL A 69 3.63 9.87 -3.57
N GLU A 70 4.84 9.83 -3.03
CA GLU A 70 5.71 11.01 -2.97
C GLU A 70 6.04 11.57 -4.37
N ALA A 71 6.34 10.68 -5.33
CA ALA A 71 6.62 11.08 -6.70
C ALA A 71 5.39 11.73 -7.38
N PHE A 72 4.19 11.23 -7.09
CA PHE A 72 2.94 11.81 -7.59
C PHE A 72 2.65 13.18 -6.97
N ASP A 73 2.76 13.31 -5.65
CA ASP A 73 2.54 14.57 -4.93
C ASP A 73 3.51 15.67 -5.41
N LYS A 74 4.78 15.33 -5.63
CA LYS A 74 5.78 16.27 -6.18
C LYS A 74 5.42 16.73 -7.59
N LYS A 75 4.86 15.87 -8.44
CA LYS A 75 4.40 16.26 -9.78
C LYS A 75 3.23 17.24 -9.73
N ILE A 76 2.26 17.01 -8.83
CA ILE A 76 1.15 17.94 -8.61
C ILE A 76 1.67 19.29 -8.08
N SER A 77 2.58 19.25 -7.10
CA SER A 77 3.18 20.47 -6.52
C SER A 77 3.89 21.33 -7.58
N ASN A 78 4.67 20.70 -8.48
CA ASN A 78 5.40 21.41 -9.52
C ASN A 78 4.51 22.02 -10.62
N GLN A 79 3.28 21.53 -10.83
CA GLN A 79 2.36 22.10 -11.82
C GLN A 79 1.83 23.48 -11.43
N ARG A 80 1.87 23.87 -10.15
CA ARG A 80 1.42 25.19 -9.68
C ARG A 80 2.43 26.31 -9.90
N SER A 81 3.65 26.01 -10.35
CA SER A 81 4.73 27.00 -10.54
C SER A 81 4.82 27.56 -11.97
N ILE A 82 3.84 27.28 -12.84
CA ILE A 82 3.81 27.71 -14.25
C ILE A 82 2.58 28.58 -14.57
N LEU A 83 2.03 29.29 -13.58
CA LEU A 83 0.99 30.31 -13.78
C LEU A 83 1.46 31.65 -13.21
#